data_AF-A0A3C0T1Y9-F1
#
_entry.id   AF-A0A3C0T1Y9-F1
#
_cell.length_a   1.000
_cell.length_b   1.000
_cell.length_c   1.000
_cell.angle_alpha   90.00
_cell.angle_beta   90.00
_cell.angle_gamma   90.00
#
_symmetry.space_group_name_H-M   'P 1'
#
loop_
_entity.id
_entity.type
_entity.pdbx_description
1 polymer ?
#
loop_
_entity_poly.entity_id
_entity_poly.type
_entity_poly.pdbx_seq_one_letter_code
_entity_poly.pdbx_strand_id
1 'polypeptide(L)'
;TIRKEVVYTIAGFFGLYIFTILVSTLVVATCGTDIETSLTTALATVGNIGPGFGRIGPTENYFFFPGYVKWFLSLAMMTGRLELFTVFALLTPQFWRK
;
A
#
# COMPACT_ATOMS: atom_id res chain seq x y z
N THR A 1 -8.86 -20.87 24.00
CA THR A 1 -9.83 -20.54 22.94
C THR A 1 -9.70 -19.08 22.57
N ILE A 2 -9.36 -18.77 21.32
CA ILE A 2 -9.15 -17.39 20.86
C ILE A 2 -10.48 -16.63 20.97
N ARG A 3 -10.41 -15.38 21.44
CA ARG A 3 -11.56 -14.49 21.58
C ARG A 3 -12.01 -14.06 20.18
N LYS A 4 -13.28 -14.30 19.82
CA LYS A 4 -13.79 -14.08 18.45
C LYS A 4 -13.63 -12.63 17.97
N GLU A 5 -13.64 -11.66 18.88
CA GLU A 5 -13.39 -10.24 18.61
C GLU A 5 -12.01 -9.96 17.97
N VAL A 6 -10.97 -10.68 18.37
CA VAL A 6 -9.62 -10.52 17.82
C VAL A 6 -9.58 -11.04 16.38
N VAL A 7 -10.30 -12.13 16.10
CA VAL A 7 -10.39 -12.72 14.75
C VAL A 7 -11.04 -11.74 13.77
N TYR A 8 -12.12 -11.07 14.17
CA TYR A 8 -12.77 -10.06 13.33
C TYR A 8 -11.87 -8.84 13.09
N THR A 9 -11.12 -8.41 14.10
CA THR A 9 -10.20 -7.27 14.00
C THR A 9 -9.07 -7.57 13.00
N ILE A 10 -8.46 -8.76 13.08
CA ILE A 10 -7.40 -9.20 12.16
C ILE A 10 -7.93 -9.38 10.74
N ALA A 11 -9.14 -9.94 10.57
CA ALA A 11 -9.76 -10.08 9.26
C ALA A 11 -10.02 -8.71 8.60
N GLY A 12 -10.47 -7.72 9.38
CA GLY A 12 -10.64 -6.34 8.90
C GLY A 12 -9.30 -5.70 8.48
N PHE A 13 -8.24 -5.92 9.24
CA PHE A 13 -6.89 -5.49 8.88
C PHE A 13 -6.43 -6.07 7.54
N PHE A 14 -6.61 -7.38 7.37
CA PHE A 14 -6.22 -8.07 6.17
C PHE A 14 -6.98 -7.56 4.93
N GLY A 15 -8.29 -7.30 5.10
CA GLY A 15 -9.11 -6.68 4.06
C GLY A 15 -8.62 -5.28 3.67
N LEU A 16 -8.32 -4.42 4.64
CA LEU A 16 -7.78 -3.07 4.39
C LEU A 16 -6.39 -3.10 3.75
N TYR A 17 -5.55 -4.06 4.13
CA TYR A 17 -4.23 -4.28 3.52
C TYR A 17 -4.34 -4.60 2.03
N ILE A 18 -5.21 -5.56 1.67
CA ILE A 18 -5.47 -5.92 0.27
C ILE A 18 -6.07 -4.73 -0.49
N PHE A 19 -7.03 -4.02 0.11
CA PHE A 19 -7.65 -2.85 -0.52
C PHE A 19 -6.60 -1.78 -0.85
N THR A 20 -5.67 -1.49 0.07
CA THR A 20 -4.62 -0.50 -0.14
C THR A 20 -3.66 -0.90 -1.26
N ILE A 21 -3.29 -2.19 -1.34
CA ILE A 21 -2.48 -2.72 -2.44
C ILE A 21 -3.22 -2.56 -3.77
N LEU A 22 -4.52 -2.85 -3.81
CA LEU A 22 -5.32 -2.78 -5.04
C LEU A 22 -5.42 -1.34 -5.54
N VAL A 23 -5.71 -0.38 -4.64
CA VAL A 23 -5.72 1.05 -4.97
C VAL A 23 -4.35 1.51 -5.46
N SER A 24 -3.27 1.12 -4.77
CA SER A 24 -1.91 1.50 -5.17
C SER A 24 -1.53 0.92 -6.53
N THR A 25 -1.92 -0.33 -6.80
CA THR A 25 -1.71 -0.98 -8.09
C THR A 25 -2.44 -0.23 -9.20
N LEU A 26 -3.69 0.20 -8.97
CA LEU A 26 -4.47 0.94 -9.95
C LEU A 26 -3.85 2.31 -10.27
N VAL A 27 -3.40 3.05 -9.23
CA VAL A 27 -2.72 4.34 -9.40
C VAL A 27 -1.45 4.18 -10.24
N VAL A 28 -0.67 3.13 -9.98
CA VAL A 28 0.56 2.85 -10.73
C VAL A 28 0.24 2.40 -12.16
N ALA A 29 -0.79 1.59 -12.36
CA ALA A 29 -1.23 1.14 -13.68
C ALA A 29 -1.66 2.30 -14.60
N THR A 30 -2.09 3.45 -14.05
CA THR A 30 -2.35 4.67 -14.86
C THR A 30 -1.11 5.17 -15.61
N CYS A 31 0.09 4.79 -15.17
CA CYS A 31 1.35 5.10 -15.84
C CYS A 31 1.57 4.31 -17.13
N GLY A 32 0.70 3.34 -17.46
CA GLY A 32 0.85 2.46 -18.62
C GLY A 32 1.94 1.39 -18.42
N THR A 33 2.29 1.10 -17.16
CA THR A 33 3.24 0.05 -16.80
C THR A 33 2.58 -1.33 -16.80
N ASP A 34 3.37 -2.37 -17.07
CA ASP A 34 2.89 -3.75 -17.08
C ASP A 34 2.16 -4.12 -15.77
N ILE A 35 1.15 -4.98 -15.85
CA ILE A 35 0.35 -5.39 -14.67
C ILE A 35 1.25 -6.01 -13.60
N GLU A 36 2.24 -6.80 -14.01
CA GLU A 36 3.22 -7.39 -13.11
C GLU A 36 4.01 -6.31 -12.36
N THR A 37 4.59 -5.36 -13.10
CA THR A 37 5.35 -4.21 -12.56
C THR A 37 4.47 -3.36 -11.63
N SER A 38 3.22 -3.11 -11.99
CA SER A 38 2.31 -2.26 -11.20
C SER A 38 1.93 -2.92 -9.86
N LEU A 39 1.64 -4.23 -9.90
CA LEU A 39 1.29 -5.00 -8.71
C LEU A 39 2.50 -5.17 -7.78
N THR A 40 3.67 -5.47 -8.34
CA THR A 40 4.88 -5.70 -7.56
C THR A 40 5.37 -4.41 -6.92
N THR A 41 5.25 -3.26 -7.59
CA THR A 41 5.53 -1.95 -6.99
C THR A 41 4.59 -1.66 -5.81
N ALA A 42 3.29 -1.92 -5.96
CA ALA A 42 2.33 -1.70 -4.89
C ALA A 42 2.63 -2.59 -3.68
N LEU A 43 2.93 -3.87 -3.91
CA LEU A 43 3.34 -4.81 -2.86
C LEU A 43 4.66 -4.38 -2.18
N ALA A 44 5.66 -3.97 -2.97
CA ALA A 44 6.97 -3.56 -2.46
C ALA A 44 6.89 -2.28 -1.63
N THR A 45 6.05 -1.33 -2.01
CA THR A 45 5.88 -0.06 -1.31
C THR A 45 5.01 -0.19 -0.06
N VAL A 46 3.85 -0.84 -0.15
CA VAL A 46 2.98 -1.08 1.02
C VAL A 46 3.67 -1.99 2.04
N GLY A 47 4.40 -3.00 1.58
CA GLY A 47 5.21 -3.88 2.44
C GLY A 47 6.54 -3.27 2.92
N ASN A 48 6.89 -2.05 2.48
CA ASN A 48 8.20 -1.43 2.73
C ASN A 48 9.40 -2.35 2.44
N ILE A 49 9.30 -3.16 1.38
CA ILE A 49 10.32 -4.11 0.96
C ILE A 49 11.41 -3.38 0.16
N GLY A 50 11.01 -2.50 -0.76
CA GLY A 50 11.93 -1.73 -1.62
C GLY A 50 11.98 -2.25 -3.06
N PRO A 51 12.63 -3.38 -3.37
CA PRO A 51 12.66 -3.95 -4.71
C PRO A 51 11.40 -4.77 -5.05
N GLY A 52 11.04 -4.79 -6.34
CA GLY A 52 9.92 -5.57 -6.89
C GLY A 52 10.35 -6.44 -8.06
N PHE A 53 9.37 -7.11 -8.70
CA PHE A 53 9.58 -7.83 -9.95
C PHE A 53 9.20 -6.95 -11.16
N GLY A 54 9.73 -7.28 -12.35
CA GLY A 54 9.57 -6.47 -13.55
C GLY A 54 10.51 -5.26 -13.57
N ARG A 55 10.01 -4.09 -14.01
CA ARG A 55 10.83 -2.87 -14.18
C ARG A 55 11.33 -2.22 -12.89
N ILE A 56 11.03 -2.81 -11.73
CA ILE A 56 11.47 -2.34 -10.41
C ILE A 56 12.36 -3.39 -9.73
N GLY A 57 13.00 -4.23 -10.54
CA GLY A 57 14.00 -5.19 -10.09
C GLY A 57 15.22 -4.50 -9.46
N PRO A 58 16.10 -5.26 -8.78
CA PRO A 58 17.32 -4.73 -8.15
C PRO A 58 18.30 -4.04 -9.13
N THR A 59 18.09 -4.22 -10.43
CA THR A 59 18.86 -3.59 -11.52
C THR A 59 18.20 -2.30 -12.04
N GLU A 60 16.91 -2.10 -11.80
CA GLU A 60 16.12 -0.97 -12.30
C GLU A 60 15.64 -0.04 -11.16
N ASN A 61 15.15 1.15 -11.50
CA ASN A 61 14.85 2.21 -10.53
C ASN A 61 13.44 2.77 -10.70
N TYR A 62 12.86 3.37 -9.67
CA TYR A 62 11.59 4.09 -9.72
C TYR A 62 11.59 5.38 -10.56
N PHE A 63 12.70 5.69 -11.26
CA PHE A 63 12.84 6.94 -12.02
C PHE A 63 11.82 7.07 -13.16
N PHE A 64 11.45 5.96 -13.80
CA PHE A 64 10.50 5.93 -14.92
C PHE A 64 9.08 6.36 -14.56
N PHE A 65 8.73 6.40 -13.27
CA PHE A 65 7.42 6.86 -12.83
C PHE A 65 7.29 8.40 -12.91
N PRO A 66 6.14 8.91 -13.38
CA PRO A 66 5.84 10.34 -13.35
C PRO A 66 5.71 10.84 -11.91
N GLY A 67 5.92 12.15 -11.70
CA GLY A 67 6.05 12.74 -10.36
C GLY A 67 4.85 12.49 -9.44
N TYR A 68 3.62 12.45 -9.98
CA TYR A 68 2.42 12.19 -9.18
C TYR A 68 2.41 10.77 -8.59
N VAL A 69 2.90 9.77 -9.33
CA VAL A 69 3.00 8.37 -8.86
C VAL A 69 4.07 8.26 -7.77
N LYS A 70 5.20 8.95 -7.91
CA LYS A 70 6.25 8.98 -6.88
C LYS A 70 5.76 9.56 -5.55
N TRP A 71 5.00 10.66 -5.61
CA TRP A 71 4.37 11.23 -4.42
C TRP A 71 3.40 10.25 -3.77
N PHE A 72 2.57 9.59 -4.57
CA PHE A 72 1.64 8.58 -4.06
C PHE A 72 2.37 7.39 -3.43
N LEU A 73 3.41 6.85 -4.09
CA LEU A 73 4.24 5.75 -3.58
C LEU A 73 4.95 6.11 -2.27
N SER A 74 5.39 7.37 -2.12
CA SER A 74 5.99 7.84 -0.87
C SER A 74 4.97 7.84 0.28
N LEU A 75 3.74 8.30 0.02
CA LEU A 75 2.65 8.20 1.00
C LEU A 75 2.27 6.75 1.30
N ALA A 76 2.28 5.88 0.29
CA ALA A 76 2.01 4.46 0.45
C ALA A 76 3.06 3.77 1.34
N MET A 77 4.36 4.09 1.18
CA MET A 77 5.41 3.59 2.08
C MET A 77 5.25 4.07 3.51
N MET A 78 4.95 5.37 3.71
CA MET A 78 4.66 5.91 5.04
C MET A 78 3.48 5.19 5.70
N THR A 79 2.41 4.94 4.92
CA THR A 79 1.22 4.21 5.37
C THR A 79 1.50 2.73 5.64
N GLY A 80 2.43 2.10 4.92
CA GLY A 80 2.89 0.76 5.22
C GLY A 80 3.73 0.69 6.51
N ARG A 81 4.44 1.78 6.84
CA ARG A 81 5.38 1.84 7.97
C ARG A 81 4.70 2.21 9.27
N LEU A 82 3.73 3.13 9.21
CA LEU A 82 2.77 3.43 10.27
C LEU A 82 1.58 2.50 10.03
N GLU A 83 1.58 1.30 10.63
CA GLU A 83 0.57 0.23 10.47
C GLU A 83 -0.80 0.74 9.99
N LEU A 84 -1.38 0.15 8.93
CA LEU A 84 -2.60 0.62 8.25
C LEU A 84 -3.76 1.02 9.17
N PHE A 85 -3.89 0.36 10.32
CA PHE A 85 -4.88 0.72 11.34
C PHE A 85 -4.72 2.15 11.83
N THR A 86 -3.50 2.64 12.02
CA THR A 86 -3.23 4.00 12.47
C THR A 86 -3.67 5.03 11.43
N VAL A 87 -3.37 4.81 10.15
CA VAL A 87 -3.76 5.73 9.06
C VAL A 87 -5.28 5.70 8.81
N PHE A 88 -5.91 4.52 8.78
CA PHE A 88 -7.35 4.43 8.64
C PHE A 88 -8.11 4.92 9.87
N ALA A 89 -7.58 4.72 11.08
CA ALA A 89 -8.11 5.34 12.30
C ALA A 89 -8.03 6.87 12.23
N LEU A 90 -6.93 7.42 11.71
CA LEU A 90 -6.73 8.85 11.52
C LEU A 90 -7.64 9.41 10.40
N LEU A 91 -8.05 8.61 9.41
CA LEU A 91 -9.06 9.02 8.42
C LEU A 91 -10.50 8.90 8.95
N THR A 92 -10.71 8.19 10.06
CA THR A 92 -12.04 8.03 10.64
C THR A 92 -12.40 9.27 11.47
N PRO A 93 -13.49 10.00 11.14
CA PRO A 93 -13.87 11.23 11.86
C PRO A 93 -14.22 11.00 13.33
N GLN A 94 -14.42 9.75 13.75
CA GLN A 94 -14.59 9.37 15.16
C GLN A 94 -13.32 9.60 15.99
N PHE A 95 -12.13 9.54 15.36
CA PHE A 95 -10.86 9.85 16.01
C PHE A 95 -10.70 11.36 16.29
N TRP A 96 -11.25 12.21 15.41
CA TRP A 96 -11.17 13.68 15.51
C TRP A 96 -12.29 14.33 16.33
N ARG A 97 -13.32 13.55 16.73
CA ARG A 97 -14.47 14.05 17.51
C ARG A 97 -14.30 13.86 19.03
N LYS A 98 -13.07 13.85 19.54
CA LYS A 98 -12.77 14.07 20.96
C LYS A 98 -11.62 15.04 21.13
#